data_AF-A0A5K0W3H5-F1
#
_entry.id   AF-A0A5K0W3H5-F1
#
_cell.length_a   1.000
_cell.length_b   1.000
_cell.length_c   1.000
_cell.angle_alpha   90.00
_cell.angle_beta   90.00
_cell.angle_gamma   90.00
#
_symmetry.space_group_name_H-M   'P 1'
#
loop_
_entity.id
_entity.type
_entity.pdbx_description
1 polymer ?
#
loop_
_entity_poly.entity_id
_entity_poly.type
_entity_poly.pdbx_seq_one_letter_code
_entity_poly.pdbx_strand_id
1 'polypeptide(L)' 'VLPVELTRLPLLQKLYLDNNKLSLLPSELGELKSLKELRLDYNMLISVP' A
#
# COMPACT_ATOMS: atom_id res chain seq x y z
N VAL A 1 -9.61 2.84 2.96
CA VAL A 1 -9.19 2.54 1.57
C VAL A 1 -7.96 3.38 1.29
N LEU A 2 -6.92 2.79 0.70
CA LEU A 2 -5.70 3.52 0.32
C LEU A 2 -5.93 4.22 -1.05
N PRO A 3 -5.58 5.50 -1.21
CA PRO A 3 -5.75 6.21 -2.47
C PRO A 3 -4.83 5.67 -3.57
N VAL A 4 -5.32 5.64 -4.80
CA VAL A 4 -4.56 5.15 -5.97
C VAL A 4 -3.46 6.12 -6.37
N GLU A 5 -3.57 7.40 -6.04
CA GLU A 5 -2.58 8.42 -6.40
C GLU A 5 -1.19 8.12 -5.84
N LEU A 6 -1.11 7.34 -4.76
CA LEU A 6 0.15 6.91 -4.16
C LEU A 6 0.96 5.97 -5.07
N THR A 7 0.31 5.27 -6.01
CA THR A 7 0.96 4.39 -6.99
C THR A 7 1.70 5.17 -8.07
N ARG A 8 1.48 6.49 -8.15
CA ARG A 8 2.17 7.42 -9.07
C ARG A 8 3.50 7.93 -8.53
N LEU A 9 4.02 7.33 -7.46
CA LEU A 9 5.32 7.66 -6.88
C LEU A 9 6.38 6.64 -7.35
N PRO A 10 7.01 6.84 -8.53
CA PRO A 10 7.86 5.83 -9.16
C PRO A 10 9.12 5.49 -8.36
N LEU A 11 9.51 6.36 -7.42
CA LEU A 11 10.70 6.21 -6.58
C LEU A 11 10.35 5.78 -5.14
N LEU A 12 9.08 5.50 -4.83
CA LEU A 12 8.67 5.08 -3.49
C LEU A 12 9.29 3.73 -3.16
N GLN A 13 10.20 3.70 -2.18
CA GLN A 13 10.87 2.46 -1.76
C GLN A 13 10.28 1.86 -0.49
N LYS A 14 9.67 2.68 0.35
CA LYS A 14 9.14 2.26 1.65
C LYS A 14 7.78 2.90 1.85
N LEU A 15 6.79 2.08 2.21
CA LEU A 15 5.44 2.50 2.49
C LEU A 15 4.99 1.88 3.82
N TYR A 16 4.83 2.74 4.83
CA TYR A 16 4.40 2.34 6.17
C TYR A 16 2.98 2.82 6.40
N LEU A 17 2.07 1.86 6.51
CA LEU A 17 0.64 2.07 6.71
C LEU A 17 0.14 1.28 7.92
N ASP A 18 1.04 0.81 8.77
CA ASP A 18 0.69 0.09 9.98
C ASP A 18 -0.21 0.93 10.90
N ASN A 19 -1.04 0.24 11.70
CA ASN A 19 -1.93 0.86 12.69
C ASN A 19 -2.98 1.82 12.08
N ASN A 20 -3.53 1.44 10.92
CA ASN A 20 -4.61 2.18 10.27
C ASN A 20 -5.91 1.37 10.21
N LYS A 21 -6.95 1.95 9.61
CA LYS A 21 -8.24 1.29 9.37
C LYS A 21 -8.44 0.97 7.89
N LEU A 22 -7.36 0.58 7.19
CA LEU A 22 -7.46 0.21 5.78
C LEU A 22 -8.20 -1.13 5.66
N SER A 23 -9.27 -1.13 4.87
CA SER A 23 -10.04 -2.32 4.50
C SER A 23 -9.68 -2.86 3.11
N LEU A 24 -9.07 -2.02 2.28
CA LEU A 24 -8.72 -2.32 0.88
C LEU A 24 -7.45 -1.57 0.47
N LEU A 25 -6.63 -2.25 -0.32
CA LEU A 25 -5.51 -1.69 -1.08
C LEU A 25 -5.87 -1.67 -2.57
N PRO A 26 -5.48 -0.62 -3.32
CA PRO A 26 -5.67 -0.58 -4.77
C PRO A 26 -4.81 -1.67 -5.43
N SER A 27 -5.34 -2.30 -6.48
CA SER A 27 -4.61 -3.28 -7.30
C SER A 27 -3.33 -2.72 -7.91
N GLU A 28 -3.34 -1.42 -8.18
CA GLU A 28 -2.26 -0.62 -8.73
C GLU A 28 -1.07 -0.52 -7.77
N LEU A 29 -1.20 -0.93 -6.50
CA LEU A 29 -0.08 -0.99 -5.57
C LEU A 29 1.03 -1.93 -6.08
N GLY A 30 0.68 -2.94 -6.87
CA GLY A 30 1.64 -3.81 -7.59
C GLY A 30 2.42 -3.12 -8.73
N GLU A 31 2.05 -1.90 -9.10
CA GLU A 31 2.76 -1.10 -10.11
C GLU A 31 3.95 -0.35 -9.53
N LEU A 32 4.07 -0.23 -8.20
CA LEU A 32 5.18 0.43 -7.52
C LEU A 32 6.48 -0.39 -7.64
N LYS A 33 7.15 -0.29 -8.79
CA LYS A 33 8.37 -1.07 -9.12
C LYS A 33 9.55 -0.84 -8.19
N SER A 34 9.62 0.33 -7.55
CA SER A 34 10.70 0.68 -6.63
C SER A 34 10.42 0.27 -5.18
N LEU A 35 9.20 -0.20 -4.86
CA LEU A 35 8.80 -0.51 -3.50
C LEU A 35 9.52 -1.77 -3.00
N LYS A 36 10.27 -1.61 -1.91
CA LYS A 36 11.05 -2.67 -1.26
C LYS A 36 10.46 -3.07 0.08
N GLU A 37 9.72 -2.17 0.73
CA GLU A 37 9.18 -2.39 2.06
C GLU A 37 7.75 -1.86 2.13
N LEU A 38 6.81 -2.73 2.48
CA LEU A 38 5.41 -2.42 2.68
C LEU A 38 4.99 -2.96 4.04
N ARG A 39 4.60 -2.07 4.96
CA ARG A 39 4.07 -2.46 6.27
C ARG A 39 2.59 -2.14 6.35
N LEU A 40 1.82 -3.18 6.66
CA LEU A 40 0.35 -3.16 6.70
C LEU A 40 -0.21 -3.70 8.02
N ASP A 41 0.67 -3.97 8.99
CA ASP A 41 0.30 -4.53 10.29
C ASP A 41 -0.81 -3.72 10.95
N TYR A 42 -1.68 -4.36 11.72
CA TYR A 42 -2.78 -3.69 12.43
C TYR A 42 -3.71 -2.86 11.51
N ASN A 43 -4.10 -3.44 10.38
CA ASN A 43 -5.19 -2.96 9.52
C ASN A 43 -6.38 -3.95 9.51
N MET A 44 -7.42 -3.63 8.73
CA MET A 44 -8.63 -4.46 8.56
C MET A 44 -8.68 -5.06 7.14
N LEU A 45 -7.52 -5.38 6.57
CA LEU A 45 -7.41 -5.89 5.20
C LEU A 45 -7.98 -7.30 5.10
N ILE A 46 -8.88 -7.50 4.14
CA ILE A 46 -9.48 -8.81 3.85
C ILE A 46 -8.61 -9.58 2.84
N SER A 47 -7.95 -8.86 1.94
CA SER A 47 -7.01 -9.39 0.97
C SER A 47 -5.91 -8.36 0.69
N VAL A 48 -4.80 -8.87 0.16
CA VAL A 48 -3.77 -8.07 -0.50
C VAL A 48 -3.84 -8.37 -2.00
N PRO A 49 -3.70 -7.35 -2.87
CA PRO A 49 -3.62 -7.54 -4.32
C PRO A 49 -2.32 -8.24 -4.75
#